data_AF-A0A2P7TGM5-F1
#
_entry.id   AF-A0A2P7TGM5-F1
#
_cell.length_a   1.000
_cell.length_b   1.000
_cell.length_c   1.000
_cell.angle_alpha   90.00
_cell.angle_beta   90.00
_cell.angle_gamma   90.00
#
_symmetry.space_group_name_H-M   'P 1'
#
loop_
_entity.id
_entity.type
_entity.pdbx_description
1 polymer ?
#
loop_
_entity_poly.entity_id
_entity_poly.type
_entity_poly.pdbx_seq_one_letter_code
_entity_poly.pdbx_strand_id
1 'polypeptide(L)'
;MKLVSAYLFQFIMFFVSTYTLVQAQEQKNIQNVKWEWVRKQIVITYDLRNAKEEDYFCVNVSMELDGKPLNAKSIYGDIGRVQVGSGINKRIIWNVLDDYKEVLGLLTVSVSGSSIPKAAGPSNAFLSVPLPHWGHQKVKSKNDKFPYLLTTIAIYGLVGSGVGLELRARDLYTDYEALSKSANCTDAQLKEAYDKSNKAHHTAYLLGGTGALLWIGNIVWVANKGAGNVKRSEKSCAERQKKKTSFFLSPAPSGAIGYFTINF
;
A
#
# COMPACT_ATOMS: atom_id res chain seq x y z
N MET A 1 -44.80 32.63 24.29
CA MET A 1 -44.01 31.39 24.09
C MET A 1 -44.07 30.81 22.68
N LYS A 2 -45.21 30.85 21.97
CA LYS A 2 -45.34 30.28 20.60
C LYS A 2 -44.49 30.99 19.52
N LEU A 3 -44.28 32.31 19.63
CA LEU A 3 -43.51 33.09 18.65
C LEU A 3 -42.00 32.77 18.67
N VAL A 4 -41.40 32.63 19.86
CA VAL A 4 -39.96 32.31 19.99
C VAL A 4 -39.62 30.92 19.43
N SER A 5 -40.54 29.96 19.58
CA SER A 5 -40.41 28.61 19.03
C SER A 5 -40.40 28.57 17.50
N ALA A 6 -41.12 29.48 16.83
CA ALA A 6 -41.21 29.51 15.38
C ALA A 6 -39.90 30.05 14.75
N TYR A 7 -39.34 31.12 15.33
CA TYR A 7 -38.07 31.67 14.87
C TYR A 7 -36.88 30.74 15.14
N LEU A 8 -36.90 30.01 16.27
CA LEU A 8 -35.87 29.00 16.56
C LEU A 8 -35.90 27.85 15.54
N PHE A 9 -37.09 27.39 15.15
CA PHE A 9 -37.25 26.34 14.15
C PHE A 9 -36.81 26.80 12.74
N GLN A 10 -37.14 28.03 12.34
CA GLN A 10 -36.66 28.61 11.07
C GLN A 10 -35.14 28.82 11.06
N PHE A 11 -34.55 29.21 12.19
CA PHE A 11 -33.09 29.37 12.32
C PHE A 11 -32.36 28.02 12.22
N ILE A 12 -32.90 26.97 12.86
CA ILE A 12 -32.37 25.60 12.76
C ILE A 12 -32.50 25.07 11.32
N MET A 13 -33.63 25.30 10.65
CA MET A 13 -33.82 24.89 9.25
C MET A 13 -32.91 25.64 8.26
N PHE A 14 -32.60 26.91 8.52
CA PHE A 14 -31.64 27.69 7.73
C PHE A 14 -30.19 27.19 7.91
N PHE A 15 -29.80 26.80 9.12
CA PHE A 15 -28.51 26.17 9.35
C PHE A 15 -28.44 24.78 8.72
N VAL A 16 -29.47 23.94 8.87
CA VAL A 16 -29.48 22.58 8.28
C VAL A 16 -29.44 22.60 6.74
N SER A 17 -30.06 23.59 6.08
CA SER A 17 -30.05 23.71 4.62
C SER A 17 -28.75 24.30 4.05
N THR A 18 -27.99 25.07 4.82
CA THR A 18 -26.65 25.55 4.40
C THR A 18 -25.58 24.46 4.53
N TYR A 19 -25.76 23.48 5.43
CA TYR A 19 -24.84 22.33 5.55
C TYR A 19 -24.96 21.31 4.40
N THR A 20 -26.11 21.21 3.73
CA THR A 20 -26.33 20.22 2.67
C THR A 20 -25.82 20.64 1.29
N LEU A 21 -25.46 21.92 1.09
CA LEU A 21 -24.95 22.42 -0.20
C LEU A 21 -23.42 22.43 -0.30
N VAL A 22 -22.70 22.18 0.80
CA VAL A 22 -21.22 22.19 0.83
C VAL A 22 -20.61 20.82 0.51
N GLN A 23 -21.42 19.75 0.46
CA GLN A 23 -20.94 18.41 0.16
C GLN A 23 -21.28 18.06 -1.29
N ALA A 24 -20.24 17.81 -2.10
CA ALA A 24 -20.26 17.15 -3.43
C ALA A 24 -19.97 18.02 -4.66
N GLN A 25 -19.02 18.96 -4.59
CA GLN A 25 -18.11 19.05 -5.74
C GLN A 25 -17.04 17.98 -5.56
N GLU A 26 -17.18 16.87 -6.30
CA GLU A 26 -16.12 15.88 -6.44
C GLU A 26 -14.89 16.61 -6.98
N GLN A 27 -13.95 16.95 -6.10
CA GLN A 27 -12.85 17.84 -6.46
C GLN A 27 -11.97 17.10 -7.47
N LYS A 28 -12.01 17.54 -8.72
CA LYS A 28 -11.37 16.87 -9.85
C LYS A 28 -9.85 16.86 -9.64
N ASN A 29 -9.29 15.68 -9.40
CA ASN A 29 -7.86 15.49 -9.15
C ASN A 29 -6.99 15.78 -10.38
N ILE A 30 -7.56 15.71 -11.59
CA ILE A 30 -6.87 16.03 -12.85
C ILE A 30 -7.38 17.33 -13.43
N GLN A 31 -6.45 18.25 -13.70
CA GLN A 31 -6.73 19.59 -14.22
C GLN A 31 -5.74 19.97 -15.33
N ASN A 32 -6.01 21.07 -16.02
CA ASN A 32 -5.10 21.66 -17.01
C ASN A 32 -4.60 20.68 -18.08
N VAL A 33 -5.49 19.80 -18.55
CA VAL A 33 -5.18 18.89 -19.65
C VAL A 33 -4.97 19.72 -20.90
N LYS A 34 -3.82 19.57 -21.54
CA LYS A 34 -3.45 20.16 -22.82
C LYS A 34 -2.75 19.10 -23.65
N TRP A 35 -2.71 19.29 -24.95
CA TRP A 35 -1.90 18.45 -25.81
C TRP A 35 -1.29 19.27 -26.94
N GLU A 36 -0.15 18.80 -27.44
CA GLU A 36 0.57 19.40 -28.55
C GLU A 36 1.13 18.32 -29.47
N TRP A 37 1.25 18.64 -30.76
CA TRP A 37 1.92 17.79 -31.74
C TRP A 37 3.40 18.17 -31.82
N VAL A 38 4.29 17.26 -31.44
CA VAL A 38 5.74 17.49 -31.41
C VAL A 38 6.44 16.30 -32.05
N ARG A 39 7.19 16.55 -33.13
CA ARG A 39 8.10 15.55 -33.75
C ARG A 39 7.46 14.17 -33.95
N LYS A 40 6.25 14.12 -34.53
CA LYS A 40 5.48 12.89 -34.80
C LYS A 40 4.78 12.25 -33.59
N GLN A 41 4.72 12.96 -32.47
CA GLN A 41 4.10 12.49 -31.23
C GLN A 41 3.04 13.48 -30.78
N ILE A 42 1.99 12.97 -30.14
CA ILE A 42 1.08 13.78 -29.36
C ILE A 42 1.57 13.75 -27.91
N VAL A 43 1.95 14.93 -27.40
CA VAL A 43 2.38 15.13 -26.03
C VAL A 43 1.22 15.71 -25.25
N ILE A 44 0.72 14.97 -24.28
CA ILE A 44 -0.41 15.35 -23.44
C ILE A 44 0.13 15.74 -22.08
N THR A 45 -0.12 16.97 -21.66
CA THR A 45 0.28 17.49 -20.35
C THR A 45 -0.93 17.67 -19.45
N TYR A 46 -0.81 17.33 -18.18
CA TYR A 46 -1.87 17.54 -17.20
C TYR A 46 -1.31 17.82 -15.79
N ASP A 47 -2.13 18.43 -14.95
CA ASP A 47 -1.84 18.65 -13.54
C ASP A 47 -2.57 17.63 -12.67
N LEU A 48 -1.85 17.02 -11.73
CA LEU A 48 -2.42 16.18 -10.69
C LEU A 48 -2.44 16.95 -9.36
N ARG A 49 -3.62 17.43 -8.95
CA ARG A 49 -3.82 18.21 -7.73
C ARG A 49 -4.56 17.40 -6.65
N ASN A 50 -4.41 17.82 -5.39
CA ASN A 50 -5.03 17.20 -4.21
C ASN A 50 -4.63 15.74 -3.95
N ALA A 51 -3.50 15.30 -4.51
CA ALA A 51 -2.85 14.06 -4.12
C ALA A 51 -2.13 14.24 -2.79
N LYS A 52 -2.40 13.39 -1.79
CA LYS A 52 -1.47 13.29 -0.65
C LYS A 52 -0.17 12.69 -1.19
N GLU A 53 0.98 13.08 -0.63
CA GLU A 53 2.30 12.59 -1.07
C GLU A 53 2.41 11.06 -1.13
N GLU A 54 1.56 10.37 -0.38
CA GLU A 54 1.55 8.92 -0.27
C GLU A 54 0.56 8.22 -1.20
N ASP A 55 -0.32 8.95 -1.89
CA ASP A 55 -1.36 8.35 -2.73
C ASP A 55 -0.81 7.92 -4.09
N TYR A 56 -1.30 6.78 -4.58
CA TYR A 56 -1.07 6.36 -5.96
C TYR A 56 -2.26 6.77 -6.80
N PHE A 57 -2.04 7.10 -8.07
CA PHE A 57 -3.14 7.38 -9.00
C PHE A 57 -3.15 6.37 -10.14
N CYS A 58 -4.34 5.89 -10.46
CA CYS A 58 -4.62 5.25 -11.75
C CYS A 58 -4.96 6.32 -12.76
N VAL A 59 -4.00 6.68 -13.60
CA VAL A 59 -4.18 7.62 -14.70
C VAL A 59 -4.55 6.84 -15.94
N ASN A 60 -5.59 7.30 -16.63
CA ASN A 60 -6.03 6.77 -17.91
C ASN A 60 -6.28 7.90 -18.89
N VAL A 61 -5.99 7.65 -20.17
CA VAL A 61 -6.26 8.57 -21.26
C VAL A 61 -7.27 7.94 -22.22
N SER A 62 -8.23 8.74 -22.66
CA SER A 62 -9.17 8.40 -23.71
C SER A 62 -9.05 9.43 -24.82
N MET A 63 -9.11 8.97 -26.06
CA MET A 63 -9.00 9.82 -27.23
C MET A 63 -10.16 9.55 -28.16
N GLU A 64 -10.67 10.61 -28.78
CA GLU A 64 -11.74 10.56 -29.75
C GLU A 64 -11.35 11.38 -30.97
N LEU A 65 -11.55 10.84 -32.16
CA LEU A 65 -11.38 11.52 -33.43
C LEU A 65 -12.76 11.69 -34.07
N ASP A 66 -13.18 12.92 -34.32
CA ASP A 66 -14.51 13.27 -34.85
C ASP A 66 -15.65 12.61 -34.05
N GLY A 67 -15.49 12.55 -32.72
CA GLY A 67 -16.45 11.93 -31.80
C GLY A 67 -16.46 10.40 -31.80
N LYS A 68 -15.57 9.74 -32.56
CA LYS A 68 -15.39 8.29 -32.53
C LYS A 68 -14.21 7.89 -31.67
N PRO A 69 -14.32 6.82 -30.87
CA PRO A 69 -13.25 6.38 -30.00
C PRO A 69 -12.03 5.95 -30.81
N LEU A 70 -10.86 6.46 -30.40
CA LEU A 70 -9.58 6.19 -31.04
C LEU A 70 -8.74 5.26 -30.16
N ASN A 71 -8.27 4.15 -30.73
CA ASN A 71 -7.53 3.12 -30.01
C ASN A 71 -6.02 3.38 -30.10
N ALA A 72 -5.52 4.25 -29.24
CA ALA A 72 -4.10 4.54 -29.11
C ALA A 72 -3.40 3.43 -28.28
N LYS A 73 -2.48 2.69 -28.91
CA LYS A 73 -1.72 1.59 -28.29
C LYS A 73 -0.31 2.01 -27.92
N SER A 74 0.32 2.86 -28.73
CA SER A 74 1.71 3.29 -28.57
C SER A 74 1.84 4.48 -27.61
N ILE A 75 1.25 4.33 -26.42
CA ILE A 75 1.21 5.35 -25.35
C ILE A 75 2.17 5.00 -24.22
N TYR A 76 2.90 5.99 -23.71
CA TYR A 76 3.82 5.84 -22.58
C TYR A 76 3.91 7.13 -21.74
N GLY A 77 4.69 7.12 -20.64
CA GLY A 77 4.87 8.25 -19.73
C GLY A 77 4.07 8.09 -18.43
N ASP A 78 3.52 9.19 -17.91
CA ASP A 78 2.72 9.26 -16.67
C ASP A 78 1.30 8.67 -16.86
N ILE A 79 1.22 7.40 -17.26
CA ILE A 79 -0.02 6.65 -17.49
C ILE A 79 -0.03 5.35 -16.66
N GLY A 80 -1.21 4.87 -16.27
CA GLY A 80 -1.34 3.68 -15.43
C GLY A 80 -1.18 4.00 -13.95
N ARG A 81 -0.52 3.10 -13.21
CA ARG A 81 -0.27 3.30 -11.78
C ARG A 81 0.93 4.21 -11.62
N VAL A 82 0.68 5.48 -11.30
CA VAL A 82 1.74 6.47 -11.13
C VAL A 82 1.91 6.78 -9.64
N GLN A 83 3.13 6.62 -9.14
CA GLN A 83 3.53 7.08 -7.81
C GLN A 83 3.87 8.55 -7.93
N VAL A 84 2.97 9.43 -7.53
CA VAL A 84 3.27 10.85 -7.64
C VAL A 84 2.87 11.56 -6.37
N GLY A 85 3.86 12.08 -5.64
CA GLY A 85 3.62 13.29 -4.88
C GLY A 85 3.02 14.32 -5.84
N SER A 86 1.91 14.95 -5.46
CA SER A 86 1.22 15.97 -6.26
C SER A 86 2.16 16.74 -7.19
N GLY A 87 1.92 16.69 -8.49
CA GLY A 87 2.86 17.26 -9.46
C GLY A 87 2.14 17.89 -10.63
N ILE A 88 2.60 19.07 -10.99
CA ILE A 88 2.21 19.81 -12.20
C ILE A 88 2.97 19.27 -13.42
N ASN A 89 2.43 19.50 -14.62
CA ASN A 89 3.08 19.17 -15.90
C ASN A 89 3.46 17.69 -16.08
N LYS A 90 2.58 16.78 -15.64
CA LYS A 90 2.68 15.35 -15.96
C LYS A 90 2.47 15.12 -17.44
N ARG A 91 3.13 14.10 -17.99
CA ARG A 91 3.27 13.93 -19.43
C ARG A 91 2.93 12.52 -19.87
N ILE A 92 1.94 12.41 -20.75
CA ILE A 92 1.62 11.19 -21.49
C ILE A 92 2.03 11.44 -22.93
N ILE A 93 2.77 10.52 -23.53
CA ILE A 93 3.25 10.62 -24.90
C ILE A 93 2.60 9.52 -25.72
N TRP A 94 2.04 9.89 -26.86
CA TRP A 94 1.47 8.96 -27.82
C TRP A 94 2.20 9.06 -29.16
N ASN A 95 2.83 7.96 -29.58
CA ASN A 95 3.40 7.82 -30.92
C ASN A 95 2.28 7.50 -31.91
N VAL A 96 1.63 8.53 -32.45
CA VAL A 96 0.48 8.38 -33.34
C VAL A 96 0.80 7.50 -34.55
N LEU A 97 2.00 7.65 -35.10
CA LEU A 97 2.38 7.01 -36.36
C LEU A 97 2.71 5.52 -36.24
N ASP A 98 2.98 5.06 -35.01
CA ASP A 98 3.17 3.63 -34.74
C ASP A 98 1.83 2.88 -34.79
N ASP A 99 0.72 3.60 -34.53
CA ASP A 99 -0.63 3.03 -34.51
C ASP A 99 -1.42 3.30 -35.80
N TYR A 100 -1.23 4.47 -36.41
CA TYR A 100 -2.01 4.94 -37.55
C TYR A 100 -1.12 5.58 -38.62
N LYS A 101 -1.34 5.21 -39.88
CA LYS A 101 -0.60 5.76 -41.03
C LYS A 101 -0.96 7.21 -41.35
N GLU A 102 -2.17 7.63 -41.01
CA GLU A 102 -2.69 8.98 -41.24
C GLU A 102 -3.80 9.26 -40.22
N VAL A 103 -3.86 10.49 -39.71
CA VAL A 103 -4.92 10.93 -38.79
C VAL A 103 -5.31 12.35 -39.19
N LEU A 104 -6.58 12.52 -39.58
CA LEU A 104 -7.20 13.78 -39.95
C LEU A 104 -8.53 13.91 -39.19
N GLY A 105 -8.73 15.03 -38.51
CA GLY A 105 -10.01 15.34 -37.86
C GLY A 105 -9.86 16.15 -36.57
N LEU A 106 -10.95 16.25 -35.84
CA LEU A 106 -11.01 16.86 -34.51
C LEU A 106 -10.60 15.83 -33.46
N LEU A 107 -9.44 16.04 -32.83
CA LEU A 107 -9.01 15.21 -31.72
C LEU A 107 -9.46 15.80 -30.38
N THR A 108 -10.17 14.98 -29.63
CA THR A 108 -10.53 15.24 -28.25
C THR A 108 -9.73 14.30 -27.35
N VAL A 109 -8.94 14.88 -26.45
CA VAL A 109 -8.13 14.13 -25.47
C VAL A 109 -8.69 14.34 -24.08
N SER A 110 -8.97 13.24 -23.40
CA SER A 110 -9.54 13.22 -22.06
C SER A 110 -8.66 12.41 -21.12
N VAL A 111 -8.13 13.05 -20.08
CA VAL A 111 -7.34 12.39 -19.04
C VAL A 111 -8.20 12.23 -17.79
N SER A 112 -8.17 11.04 -17.20
CA SER A 112 -8.91 10.74 -15.98
C SER A 112 -8.05 10.02 -14.96
N GLY A 113 -8.25 10.35 -13.68
CA GLY A 113 -7.45 9.86 -12.58
C GLY A 113 -8.34 9.40 -11.45
N SER A 114 -8.12 8.19 -10.94
CA SER A 114 -8.72 7.75 -9.68
C SER A 114 -7.63 7.51 -8.67
N SER A 115 -7.80 8.04 -7.45
CA SER A 115 -6.89 7.75 -6.35
C SER A 115 -7.01 6.27 -5.98
N ILE A 116 -5.85 5.67 -5.73
CA ILE A 116 -5.71 4.36 -5.12
C ILE A 116 -5.03 4.59 -3.78
N PRO A 117 -5.63 4.16 -2.67
CA PRO A 117 -4.92 4.21 -1.40
C PRO A 117 -3.60 3.44 -1.52
N LYS A 118 -2.53 3.96 -0.91
CA LYS A 118 -1.23 3.30 -0.86
C LYS A 118 -1.39 1.84 -0.45
N ALA A 119 -1.08 0.93 -1.39
CA ALA A 119 -1.00 -0.47 -1.06
C ALA A 119 0.14 -0.64 -0.04
N ALA A 120 -0.18 -1.16 1.14
CA ALA A 120 0.83 -1.45 2.15
C ALA A 120 1.80 -2.50 1.59
N GLY A 121 3.00 -2.04 1.25
CA GLY A 121 4.01 -2.82 0.55
C GLY A 121 4.86 -3.71 1.45
N PRO A 122 5.79 -4.49 0.86
CA PRO A 122 6.64 -5.43 1.57
C PRO A 122 7.61 -4.77 2.56
N SER A 123 7.97 -3.49 2.35
CA SER A 123 8.86 -2.74 3.24
C SER A 123 8.31 -2.59 4.67
N ASN A 124 7.00 -2.76 4.87
CA ASN A 124 6.42 -2.82 6.21
C ASN A 124 6.95 -4.01 7.04
N ALA A 125 7.58 -5.01 6.42
CA ALA A 125 8.24 -6.10 7.13
C ALA A 125 9.39 -5.63 8.02
N PHE A 126 10.06 -4.50 7.68
CA PHE A 126 11.11 -3.92 8.52
C PHE A 126 10.58 -3.46 9.88
N LEU A 127 9.30 -3.09 9.98
CA LEU A 127 8.68 -2.77 11.26
C LEU A 127 8.55 -4.01 12.16
N SER A 128 8.48 -5.21 11.56
CA SER A 128 8.42 -6.47 12.30
C SER A 128 9.77 -6.93 12.85
N VAL A 129 10.88 -6.30 12.47
CA VAL A 129 12.23 -6.65 12.94
C VAL A 129 12.41 -6.31 14.42
N PRO A 130 12.19 -5.06 14.89
CA PRO A 130 12.33 -4.76 16.32
C PRO A 130 11.14 -5.28 17.13
N LEU A 131 9.95 -5.36 16.53
CA LEU A 131 8.69 -5.68 17.20
C LEU A 131 7.86 -6.63 16.33
N PRO A 132 7.72 -7.93 16.71
CA PRO A 132 6.85 -8.86 16.02
C PRO A 132 5.45 -8.25 15.80
N HIS A 133 4.83 -8.53 14.66
CA HIS A 133 3.48 -8.06 14.30
C HIS A 133 3.29 -6.54 14.10
N TRP A 134 4.30 -5.68 14.27
CA TRP A 134 4.11 -4.26 13.99
C TRP A 134 3.85 -4.01 12.48
N GLY A 135 4.62 -4.66 11.61
CA GLY A 135 4.42 -4.60 10.16
C GLY A 135 3.07 -5.15 9.70
N HIS A 136 2.54 -6.15 10.41
CA HIS A 136 1.23 -6.77 10.13
C HIS A 136 0.10 -5.74 10.13
N GLN A 137 0.12 -4.78 11.06
CA GLN A 137 -0.93 -3.77 11.18
C GLN A 137 -1.04 -2.88 9.94
N LYS A 138 0.04 -2.74 9.18
CA LYS A 138 0.05 -1.95 7.94
C LYS A 138 -0.49 -2.75 6.77
N VAL A 139 -0.18 -4.05 6.68
CA VAL A 139 -0.54 -4.90 5.53
C VAL A 139 -1.88 -5.64 5.67
N LYS A 140 -2.53 -5.58 6.84
CA LYS A 140 -3.78 -6.29 7.13
C LYS A 140 -4.97 -5.78 6.33
N SER A 141 -5.94 -6.67 6.13
CA SER A 141 -7.25 -6.31 5.59
C SER A 141 -8.15 -5.75 6.70
N LYS A 142 -9.18 -4.98 6.34
CA LYS A 142 -10.19 -4.45 7.30
C LYS A 142 -10.89 -5.56 8.10
N ASN A 143 -11.00 -6.76 7.53
CA ASN A 143 -11.67 -7.91 8.17
C ASN A 143 -10.73 -8.78 9.02
N ASP A 144 -9.46 -8.38 9.17
CA ASP A 144 -8.47 -9.16 9.90
C ASP A 144 -8.55 -8.87 11.41
N LYS A 145 -9.03 -9.85 12.18
CA LYS A 145 -9.27 -9.76 13.64
C LYS A 145 -8.15 -10.39 14.48
N PHE A 146 -6.95 -10.55 13.91
CA PHE A 146 -5.87 -11.26 14.57
C PHE A 146 -5.41 -10.61 15.91
N PRO A 147 -5.27 -11.37 17.02
CA PRO A 147 -4.95 -10.84 18.35
C PRO A 147 -3.44 -10.52 18.51
N TYR A 148 -2.99 -9.46 17.87
CA TYR A 148 -1.57 -9.06 17.76
C TYR A 148 -0.82 -8.89 19.09
N LEU A 149 -1.47 -8.36 20.12
CA LEU A 149 -0.83 -8.14 21.42
C LEU A 149 -0.47 -9.48 22.08
N LEU A 150 -1.40 -10.44 22.07
CA LEU A 150 -1.19 -11.76 22.65
C LEU A 150 -0.08 -12.52 21.93
N THR A 151 -0.06 -12.49 20.60
CA THR A 151 0.99 -13.17 19.84
C THR A 151 2.36 -12.51 20.00
N THR A 152 2.42 -11.19 20.13
CA THR A 152 3.65 -10.46 20.43
C THR A 152 4.20 -10.85 21.80
N ILE A 153 3.35 -10.84 22.83
CA ILE A 153 3.71 -11.27 24.19
C ILE A 153 4.18 -12.73 24.18
N ALA A 154 3.50 -13.62 23.45
CA ALA A 154 3.88 -15.02 23.36
C ALA A 154 5.26 -15.21 22.69
N ILE A 155 5.53 -14.52 21.57
CA ILE A 155 6.83 -14.60 20.88
C ILE A 155 7.95 -14.08 21.78
N TYR A 156 7.77 -12.91 22.41
CA TYR A 156 8.75 -12.39 23.36
C TYR A 156 8.92 -13.29 24.59
N GLY A 157 7.83 -13.89 25.09
CA GLY A 157 7.87 -14.85 26.18
C GLY A 157 8.71 -16.07 25.83
N LEU A 158 8.55 -16.63 24.63
CA LEU A 158 9.34 -17.76 24.15
C LEU A 158 10.82 -17.40 23.97
N VAL A 159 11.12 -16.29 23.30
CA VAL A 159 12.51 -15.85 23.09
C VAL A 159 13.18 -15.49 24.43
N GLY A 160 12.50 -14.70 25.25
CA GLY A 160 12.99 -14.27 26.56
C GLY A 160 13.18 -15.42 27.53
N SER A 161 12.24 -16.37 27.60
CA SER A 161 12.40 -17.59 28.42
C SER A 161 13.55 -18.45 27.91
N GLY A 162 13.73 -18.58 26.59
CA GLY A 162 14.88 -19.24 26.01
C GLY A 162 16.21 -18.62 26.47
N VAL A 163 16.34 -17.30 26.36
CA VAL A 163 17.53 -16.57 26.84
C VAL A 163 17.73 -16.75 28.34
N GLY A 164 16.67 -16.60 29.15
CA GLY A 164 16.76 -16.76 30.61
C GLY A 164 17.17 -18.18 31.02
N LEU A 165 16.64 -19.21 30.36
CA LEU A 165 17.01 -20.61 30.60
C LEU A 165 18.45 -20.89 30.17
N GLU A 166 18.94 -20.29 29.09
CA GLU A 166 20.33 -20.43 28.66
C GLU A 166 21.29 -19.80 29.68
N LEU A 167 20.98 -18.61 30.19
CA LEU A 167 21.74 -18.01 31.29
C LEU A 167 21.74 -18.92 32.53
N ARG A 168 20.58 -19.47 32.88
CA ARG A 168 20.48 -20.41 34.00
C ARG A 168 21.24 -21.72 33.76
N ALA A 169 21.25 -22.21 32.52
CA ALA A 169 21.99 -23.41 32.14
C ALA A 169 23.50 -23.20 32.33
N ARG A 170 24.01 -22.01 31.99
CA ARG A 170 25.41 -21.63 32.23
C ARG A 170 25.75 -21.59 33.70
N ASP A 171 24.92 -20.99 34.54
CA ASP A 171 25.14 -20.99 36.00
C ASP A 171 25.18 -22.42 36.55
N LEU A 172 24.21 -23.26 36.15
CA LEU A 172 24.15 -24.67 36.57
C LEU A 172 25.36 -25.47 36.07
N TYR A 173 25.90 -25.11 34.90
CA TYR A 173 27.10 -25.73 34.37
C TYR A 173 28.34 -25.32 35.17
N THR A 174 28.44 -24.06 35.60
CA THR A 174 29.52 -23.63 36.50
C THR A 174 29.47 -24.33 37.85
N ASP A 175 28.27 -24.59 38.39
CA ASP A 175 28.08 -25.38 39.61
C ASP A 175 28.56 -26.84 39.39
N TYR A 176 28.22 -27.43 38.23
CA TYR A 176 28.73 -28.75 37.83
C TYR A 176 30.26 -28.79 37.74
N GLU A 177 30.89 -27.78 37.14
CA GLU A 177 32.35 -27.67 37.03
C GLU A 177 33.04 -27.50 38.38
N ALA A 178 32.40 -26.84 39.34
CA ALA A 178 32.91 -26.72 40.70
C ALA A 178 32.79 -28.06 41.45
N LEU A 179 31.65 -28.75 41.31
CA LEU A 179 31.41 -30.07 41.90
C LEU A 179 32.36 -31.13 41.35
N SER A 180 32.65 -31.13 40.04
CA SER A 180 33.57 -32.08 39.40
C SER A 180 35.01 -32.00 39.92
N LYS A 181 35.39 -30.87 40.53
CA LYS A 181 36.70 -30.63 41.14
C LYS A 181 36.74 -30.94 42.64
N SER A 182 35.60 -31.27 43.25
CA SER A 182 35.51 -31.56 44.69
C SER A 182 35.92 -33.00 45.01
N ALA A 183 36.77 -33.18 46.02
CA ALA A 183 37.22 -34.51 46.46
C ALA A 183 36.11 -35.38 47.08
N ASN A 184 34.96 -34.79 47.46
CA ASN A 184 33.86 -35.46 48.16
C ASN A 184 32.57 -35.54 47.31
N CYS A 185 32.65 -35.43 45.99
CA CYS A 185 31.48 -35.55 45.10
C CYS A 185 31.16 -37.01 44.79
N THR A 186 29.88 -37.38 44.83
CA THR A 186 29.42 -38.71 44.35
C THR A 186 29.04 -38.65 42.87
N ASP A 187 29.21 -39.76 42.16
CA ASP A 187 28.83 -39.87 40.73
C ASP A 187 27.36 -39.49 40.49
N ALA A 188 26.47 -39.82 41.43
CA ALA A 188 25.06 -39.47 41.36
C ALA A 188 24.84 -37.94 41.41
N GLN A 189 25.53 -37.25 42.31
CA GLN A 189 25.47 -35.79 42.43
C GLN A 189 26.04 -35.11 41.17
N LEU A 190 27.15 -35.62 40.66
CA LEU A 190 27.78 -35.10 39.45
C LEU A 190 26.86 -35.24 38.23
N LYS A 191 26.23 -36.41 38.08
CA LYS A 191 25.27 -36.68 37.01
C LYS A 191 24.04 -35.77 37.12
N GLU A 192 23.49 -35.60 38.31
CA GLU A 192 22.32 -34.73 38.52
C GLU A 192 22.61 -33.28 38.14
N ALA A 193 23.76 -32.74 38.56
CA ALA A 193 24.18 -31.39 38.20
C ALA A 193 24.32 -31.22 36.68
N TYR A 194 24.96 -32.19 36.01
CA TYR A 194 25.07 -32.21 34.56
C TYR A 194 23.70 -32.28 33.88
N ASP A 195 22.85 -33.25 34.23
CA ASP A 195 21.52 -33.44 33.65
C ASP A 195 20.66 -32.19 33.79
N LYS A 196 20.74 -31.51 34.94
CA LYS A 196 19.99 -30.28 35.20
C LYS A 196 20.44 -29.13 34.30
N SER A 197 21.75 -28.93 34.14
CA SER A 197 22.30 -27.93 33.22
C SER A 197 21.92 -28.23 31.77
N ASN A 198 22.06 -29.49 31.35
CA ASN A 198 21.78 -29.93 30.00
C ASN A 198 20.28 -29.84 29.66
N LYS A 199 19.40 -30.17 30.61
CA LYS A 199 17.95 -30.00 30.45
C LYS A 199 17.56 -28.54 30.30
N ALA A 200 18.13 -27.64 31.11
CA ALA A 200 17.88 -26.20 30.99
C ALA A 200 18.33 -25.67 29.61
N HIS A 201 19.51 -26.08 29.16
CA HIS A 201 20.06 -25.73 27.84
C HIS A 201 19.19 -26.22 26.67
N HIS A 202 18.76 -27.48 26.69
CA HIS A 202 17.86 -28.00 25.64
C HIS A 202 16.49 -27.31 25.66
N THR A 203 15.96 -27.01 26.85
CA THR A 203 14.70 -26.27 26.98
C THR A 203 14.85 -24.84 26.47
N ALA A 204 16.02 -24.22 26.69
CA ALA A 204 16.36 -22.90 26.18
C ALA A 204 16.30 -22.85 24.64
N TYR A 205 16.94 -23.81 23.97
CA TYR A 205 16.87 -23.91 22.51
C TYR A 205 15.47 -24.20 21.98
N LEU A 206 14.72 -25.06 22.66
CA LEU A 206 13.35 -25.36 22.26
C LEU A 206 12.48 -24.11 22.29
N LEU A 207 12.45 -23.38 23.41
CA LEU A 207 11.61 -22.19 23.56
C LEU A 207 12.15 -21.01 22.73
N GLY A 208 13.43 -20.70 22.89
CA GLY A 208 14.07 -19.59 22.19
C GLY A 208 14.10 -19.77 20.68
N GLY A 209 14.44 -20.98 20.22
CA GLY A 209 14.44 -21.34 18.80
C GLY A 209 13.04 -21.31 18.20
N THR A 210 12.03 -21.84 18.90
CA THR A 210 10.63 -21.75 18.44
C THR A 210 10.17 -20.29 18.36
N GLY A 211 10.47 -19.48 19.37
CA GLY A 211 10.17 -18.04 19.37
C GLY A 211 10.83 -17.31 18.20
N ALA A 212 12.10 -17.59 17.93
CA ALA A 212 12.84 -17.01 16.80
C ALA A 212 12.25 -17.41 15.44
N LEU A 213 11.87 -18.67 15.26
CA LEU A 213 11.22 -19.15 14.04
C LEU A 213 9.88 -18.47 13.80
N LEU A 214 9.05 -18.33 14.85
CA LEU A 214 7.77 -17.61 14.76
C LEU A 214 7.97 -16.12 14.42
N TRP A 215 9.01 -15.51 14.98
CA TRP A 215 9.37 -14.12 14.70
C TRP A 215 9.77 -13.94 13.22
N ILE A 216 10.67 -14.77 12.71
CA ILE A 216 11.09 -14.76 11.30
C ILE A 216 9.90 -15.04 10.38
N GLY A 217 9.07 -16.03 10.72
CA GLY A 217 7.85 -16.36 9.97
C GLY A 217 6.90 -15.16 9.84
N ASN A 218 6.78 -14.34 10.89
CA ASN A 218 5.98 -13.12 10.85
C ASN A 218 6.55 -12.10 9.84
N ILE A 219 7.86 -11.88 9.83
CA ILE A 219 8.53 -10.94 8.91
C ILE A 219 8.29 -11.37 7.45
N VAL A 220 8.49 -12.66 7.16
CA VAL A 220 8.26 -13.23 5.83
C VAL A 220 6.80 -13.11 5.41
N TRP A 221 5.87 -13.39 6.31
CA TRP A 221 4.44 -13.23 6.04
C TRP A 221 4.09 -11.78 5.69
N VAL A 222 4.60 -10.80 6.44
CA VAL A 222 4.34 -9.37 6.17
C VAL A 222 4.89 -8.97 4.80
N ALA A 223 6.10 -9.41 4.46
CA ALA A 223 6.70 -9.15 3.16
C ALA A 223 5.84 -9.72 2.02
N ASN A 224 5.45 -10.99 2.10
CA ASN A 224 4.64 -11.66 1.09
C ASN A 224 3.24 -11.04 0.97
N LYS A 225 2.60 -10.72 2.09
CA LYS A 225 1.30 -10.06 2.12
C LYS A 225 1.39 -8.67 1.49
N GLY A 226 2.41 -7.90 1.84
CA GLY A 226 2.66 -6.58 1.30
C GLY A 226 2.90 -6.59 -0.21
N ALA A 227 3.71 -7.54 -0.70
CA ALA A 227 3.90 -7.74 -2.14
C ALA A 227 2.58 -8.12 -2.85
N GLY A 228 1.76 -8.96 -2.23
CA GLY A 228 0.44 -9.32 -2.75
C GLY A 228 -0.54 -8.15 -2.81
N ASN A 229 -0.50 -7.24 -1.83
CA ASN A 229 -1.32 -6.02 -1.83
C ASN A 229 -0.94 -5.09 -2.99
N VAL A 230 0.36 -4.90 -3.24
CA VAL A 230 0.87 -4.11 -4.37
C VAL A 230 0.39 -4.70 -5.70
N LYS A 231 0.59 -6.01 -5.92
CA LYS A 231 0.13 -6.69 -7.14
C LYS A 231 -1.37 -6.56 -7.37
N ARG A 232 -2.19 -6.64 -6.32
CA ARG A 232 -3.65 -6.44 -6.44
C ARG A 232 -4.01 -5.01 -6.81
N SER A 233 -3.30 -4.02 -6.27
CA SER A 233 -3.50 -2.61 -6.65
C SER A 233 -3.14 -2.33 -8.10
N GLU A 234 -2.11 -3.00 -8.63
CA GLU A 234 -1.72 -2.89 -10.04
C GLU A 234 -2.76 -3.55 -10.96
N LYS A 235 -3.22 -4.76 -10.61
CA LYS A 235 -4.28 -5.45 -11.36
C LYS A 235 -5.57 -4.65 -11.41
N SER A 236 -6.01 -4.09 -10.29
CA SER A 236 -7.22 -3.26 -10.26
C SER A 236 -7.08 -1.99 -11.10
N CYS A 237 -5.87 -1.44 -11.20
CA CYS A 237 -5.59 -0.33 -12.09
C CYS A 237 -5.71 -0.71 -13.57
N ALA A 238 -5.10 -1.83 -13.96
CA ALA A 238 -5.16 -2.35 -15.31
C ALA A 238 -6.61 -2.72 -15.72
N GLU A 239 -7.39 -3.30 -14.80
CA GLU A 239 -8.81 -3.59 -15.04
C GLU A 239 -9.64 -2.32 -15.22
N ARG A 240 -9.40 -1.27 -14.43
CA ARG A 240 -10.06 0.03 -14.59
C ARG A 240 -9.75 0.66 -15.95
N GLN A 241 -8.51 0.54 -16.43
CA GLN A 241 -8.13 1.02 -17.77
C GLN A 241 -8.93 0.30 -18.86
N LYS A 242 -9.01 -1.04 -18.80
CA LYS A 242 -9.78 -1.86 -19.75
C LYS A 242 -11.28 -1.58 -19.75
N LYS A 243 -11.88 -1.34 -18.58
CA LYS A 243 -13.34 -1.09 -18.47
C LYS A 243 -13.74 0.27 -19.03
N LYS A 244 -12.86 1.28 -18.93
CA LYS A 244 -13.12 2.62 -19.49
C LYS A 244 -13.02 2.65 -21.01
N THR A 245 -12.12 1.86 -21.61
CA THR A 245 -12.08 1.67 -23.07
C THR A 245 -13.35 1.00 -23.63
N SER A 246 -14.16 0.33 -22.79
CA SER A 246 -15.40 -0.33 -23.21
C SER A 246 -16.70 0.42 -22.87
N PHE A 247 -16.66 1.52 -22.10
CA PHE A 247 -17.87 2.21 -21.64
C PHE A 247 -17.70 3.74 -21.80
N PHE A 248 -18.14 4.26 -22.94
CA PHE A 248 -18.05 5.68 -23.34
C PHE A 248 -19.16 6.57 -22.74
N LEU A 249 -19.59 6.30 -21.51
CA LEU A 249 -20.57 7.13 -20.79
C LEU A 249 -20.07 7.38 -19.36
N SER A 250 -19.31 8.45 -19.18
CA SER A 250 -18.98 9.00 -17.86
C SER A 250 -18.82 10.53 -17.94
N PRO A 251 -19.10 11.25 -16.85
CA PRO A 251 -19.29 12.71 -16.85
C PRO A 251 -18.03 13.45 -17.30
N ALA A 252 -18.25 14.61 -17.92
CA ALA A 252 -17.27 15.40 -18.67
C ALA A 252 -15.85 15.39 -18.05
N PRO A 253 -14.89 14.64 -18.62
CA PRO A 253 -13.49 14.72 -18.23
C PRO A 253 -12.92 16.12 -18.53
N SER A 254 -11.78 16.46 -17.92
CA SER A 254 -11.06 17.70 -18.22
C SER A 254 -10.46 17.47 -19.61
N GLY A 255 -11.21 17.82 -20.64
CA GLY A 255 -10.86 17.53 -22.03
C GLY A 255 -10.17 18.71 -22.68
N ALA A 256 -9.19 18.42 -23.53
CA ALA A 256 -8.65 19.38 -24.49
C ALA A 256 -9.08 18.98 -25.90
N ILE A 257 -9.57 19.96 -26.65
CA ILE A 257 -10.08 19.79 -28.02
C ILE A 257 -9.15 20.57 -28.96
N GLY A 258 -8.79 19.98 -30.09
CA GLY A 258 -8.03 20.67 -31.13
C GLY A 258 -8.10 19.96 -32.47
N TYR A 259 -8.02 20.74 -33.54
CA TYR A 259 -7.93 20.23 -34.91
C TYR A 259 -6.48 20.02 -35.30
N PHE A 260 -6.20 18.92 -36.00
CA PHE A 260 -4.93 18.77 -36.70
C PHE A 260 -5.07 17.90 -37.94
N THR A 261 -4.12 18.08 -38.85
CA THR A 261 -4.01 17.35 -40.11
C THR A 261 -2.59 16.82 -40.19
N ILE A 262 -2.42 15.49 -40.24
CA ILE A 262 -1.13 14.87 -40.55
C ILE A 262 -1.18 14.43 -42.00
N ASN A 263 -0.60 15.23 -42.89
CA ASN A 263 -0.35 14.83 -44.27
C ASN A 263 1.12 14.39 -44.39
N PHE A 264 1.36 13.28 -45.08
CA PHE A 264 2.70 12.79 -45.43
C PHE A 264 3.09 13.23 -46.84
#